data_AF-A0A974ALF1-F1
#
_entry.id   AF-A0A974ALF1-F1
#
_cell.length_a   1.000
_cell.length_b   1.000
_cell.length_c   1.000
_cell.angle_alpha   90.00
_cell.angle_beta   90.00
_cell.angle_gamma   90.00
#
_symmetry.space_group_name_H-M   'P 1'
#
loop_
_entity.id
_entity.type
_entity.pdbx_description
1 polymer ?
#
loop_
_entity_poly.entity_id
_entity_poly.type
_entity_poly.pdbx_seq_one_letter_code
_entity_poly.pdbx_strand_id
1 'polypeptide(L)' 'MADSNIADTPVKPSKDEKKKLDNELNEALEESFPGSDPLSITQPAPSEPDGDSKRRD' A
#
# COMPACT_ATOMS: atom_id res chain seq x y z
N MET A 1 -23.61 9.43 -22.40
CA MET A 1 -23.46 9.74 -20.97
C MET A 1 -22.37 10.78 -20.87
N ALA A 2 -22.71 12.02 -20.54
CA ALA A 2 -21.73 13.10 -20.41
C ALA A 2 -21.46 13.30 -18.92
N ASP A 3 -20.27 12.92 -18.49
CA ASP A 3 -19.78 13.19 -17.15
C ASP A 3 -19.66 14.71 -16.96
N SER A 4 -20.46 15.22 -16.04
CA SER A 4 -20.56 16.66 -15.80
C SER A 4 -19.42 17.08 -14.88
N ASN A 5 -18.48 17.84 -15.46
CA ASN A 5 -17.52 18.67 -14.74
C ASN A 5 -18.26 19.50 -13.68
N ILE A 6 -18.16 19.11 -12.42
CA ILE A 6 -18.63 19.88 -11.29
C ILE A 6 -17.55 20.90 -10.92
N ALA A 7 -18.00 22.15 -10.88
CA ALA A 7 -17.21 23.35 -10.78
C ALA A 7 -16.20 23.35 -9.62
N ASP A 8 -14.93 23.57 -9.97
CA ASP A 8 -13.85 23.95 -9.07
C ASP A 8 -14.07 25.39 -8.58
N THR A 9 -14.98 25.57 -7.61
CA THR A 9 -15.00 26.73 -6.74
C THR A 9 -15.00 26.23 -5.30
N PRO A 10 -14.09 26.69 -4.42
CA PRO A 10 -13.96 26.16 -3.06
C PRO A 10 -15.10 26.65 -2.18
N VAL A 11 -16.30 26.09 -2.38
CA VAL A 11 -17.38 26.17 -1.41
C VAL A 11 -16.95 25.34 -0.22
N LYS A 12 -16.62 25.99 0.90
CA LYS A 12 -16.23 25.29 2.13
C LYS A 12 -17.39 24.36 2.53
N PRO A 13 -17.19 23.03 2.57
CA PRO A 13 -18.26 22.12 2.97
C PRO A 13 -18.66 22.40 4.42
N SER A 14 -19.95 22.22 4.68
CA SER A 14 -20.48 22.22 6.04
C SER A 14 -19.82 21.13 6.88
N LYS A 15 -19.95 21.21 8.21
CA LYS A 15 -19.32 20.24 9.12
C LYS A 15 -19.80 18.81 8.86
N ASP A 16 -21.05 18.65 8.47
CA ASP A 16 -21.64 17.32 8.22
C ASP A 16 -21.21 16.76 6.87
N GLU A 17 -21.09 17.60 5.84
CA GLU A 17 -20.51 17.22 4.54
C GLU A 17 -19.05 16.80 4.68
N LYS A 18 -18.26 17.52 5.48
CA LYS A 18 -16.86 17.15 5.76
C LYS A 18 -16.74 15.76 6.37
N LYS A 19 -17.53 15.47 7.40
CA LYS A 19 -17.53 14.16 8.05
C LYS A 19 -17.88 13.04 7.09
N LYS A 20 -18.85 13.26 6.21
CA LYS A 20 -19.24 12.28 5.20
C LYS A 20 -18.09 12.00 4.23
N LEU A 21 -17.45 13.06 3.72
CA LEU A 21 -16.30 12.95 2.83
C LEU A 21 -15.09 12.28 3.50
N ASP A 22 -14.81 12.63 4.76
CA ASP A 22 -13.70 12.04 5.52
C ASP A 22 -13.91 10.53 5.74
N ASN A 23 -15.14 10.11 6.00
CA ASN A 23 -15.48 8.69 6.15
C ASN A 23 -15.30 7.92 4.85
N GLU A 24 -15.81 8.45 3.73
CA GLU A 24 -15.68 7.85 2.40
C GLU A 24 -14.22 7.71 1.98
N LEU A 25 -13.39 8.71 2.29
CA LEU A 25 -11.95 8.67 2.03
C LEU A 25 -11.27 7.57 2.86
N ASN A 26 -11.58 7.44 4.14
CA ASN A 26 -10.99 6.42 5.00
C ASN A 26 -11.38 5.01 4.55
N GLU A 27 -12.66 4.78 4.23
CA GLU A 27 -13.15 3.50 3.71
C GLU A 27 -12.40 3.09 2.44
N ALA A 28 -12.28 4.01 1.47
CA ALA A 28 -11.54 3.74 0.23
C ALA A 28 -10.03 3.47 0.46
N LEU A 29 -9.41 4.13 1.44
CA LEU A 29 -8.01 3.87 1.78
C LEU A 29 -7.86 2.49 2.42
N GLU A 30 -8.70 2.13 3.39
CA GLU A 30 -8.70 0.82 4.04
C GLU A 30 -8.91 -0.33 3.04
N GLU A 31 -9.78 -0.13 2.04
CA GLU A 31 -10.03 -1.09 0.96
C GLU A 31 -8.89 -1.18 -0.07
N SER A 32 -8.18 -0.08 -0.31
CA SER A 32 -7.09 -0.01 -1.31
C SER A 32 -5.77 -0.57 -0.80
N PHE A 33 -5.60 -0.71 0.52
CA PHE A 33 -4.39 -1.30 1.09
C PHE A 33 -4.66 -2.76 1.48
N PRO A 34 -4.15 -3.76 0.73
CA PRO A 34 -4.03 -5.09 1.29
C PRO A 34 -3.19 -4.94 2.55
N GLY A 35 -3.78 -5.21 3.73
CA GLY A 35 -3.20 -4.90 5.03
C GLY A 35 -1.69 -5.14 5.02
N SER A 36 -0.92 -4.04 5.03
CA SER A 36 0.49 -3.93 4.63
C SER A 36 1.08 -5.21 4.01
N ASP A 37 1.14 -5.27 2.67
CA ASP A 37 1.77 -6.35 1.90
C ASP A 37 2.88 -7.05 2.71
N PRO A 38 2.70 -8.33 3.10
CA PRO A 38 3.53 -8.97 4.10
C PRO A 38 5.02 -8.80 3.76
N LEU A 39 5.82 -8.50 4.78
CA LEU A 39 7.29 -8.51 4.64
C LEU A 39 7.68 -9.84 3.98
N SER A 40 8.34 -9.79 2.82
CA SER A 40 8.83 -10.99 2.15
C SER A 40 9.89 -11.67 3.03
N ILE A 41 9.49 -12.66 3.85
CA ILE A 41 10.37 -13.48 4.70
C ILE A 41 11.07 -14.54 3.84
N THR A 42 11.68 -14.16 2.72
CA THR A 42 12.55 -15.09 2.00
C THR A 42 13.98 -14.77 2.41
N GLN A 43 14.54 -15.56 3.34
CA GLN A 43 15.99 -15.69 3.34
C GLN A 43 16.39 -16.29 1.98
N PRO A 44 17.37 -15.71 1.28
CA PRO A 44 17.94 -16.37 0.10
C PRO A 44 18.42 -17.77 0.52
N ALA A 45 18.36 -18.73 -0.41
CA ALA A 45 18.84 -20.08 -0.15
C ALA A 45 20.25 -20.01 0.49
N PRO A 46 20.53 -20.82 1.52
CA PRO A 46 21.86 -20.88 2.11
C PRO A 46 22.89 -21.02 0.99
N SER A 47 23.90 -20.14 0.99
CA SER A 47 25.01 -20.27 0.05
C SER A 47 25.64 -21.64 0.24
N GLU A 48 26.03 -22.31 -0.85
CA GLU A 48 26.79 -23.55 -0.75
C GLU A 48 27.99 -23.31 0.18
N PRO A 49 28.24 -24.19 1.16
CA PRO A 49 29.42 -24.06 1.99
C PRO A 49 30.63 -24.08 1.07
N ASP A 50 31.54 -23.12 1.25
CA ASP A 50 32.84 -23.15 0.59
C ASP A 50 33.43 -24.54 0.83
N GLY A 51 33.46 -25.35 -0.23
CA GLY A 51 33.83 -26.75 -0.13
C GLY A 51 35.16 -26.82 0.59
N ASP A 52 35.21 -27.58 1.68
CA ASP A 52 36.43 -27.91 2.40
C ASP A 52 37.39 -28.53 1.37
N SER A 53 38.17 -27.69 0.70
CA SER A 53 39.35 -28.08 -0.03
C SER A 53 40.36 -28.46 1.03
N LYS A 54 40.13 -29.63 1.63
CA LYS A 54 41.12 -30.40 2.36
C LYS A 54 42.31 -30.45 1.42
N ARG A 55 43.27 -29.56 1.65
CA ARG A 55 44.56 -29.56 1.00
C ARG A 55 45.12 -30.94 1.28
N ARG A 56 45.13 -31.76 0.23
CA ARG A 56 45.64 -33.11 0.23
C ARG A 56 47.15 -33.06 0.39
N ASP A 57 47.60 -33.96 1.26
CA ASP A 57 48.92 -34.58 1.39
C ASP A 57 50.02 -33.79 2.13
#